data_AF-A0A812N7T8-F1
#
_entry.id   AF-A0A812N7T8-F1
#
_cell.length_a   1.000
_cell.length_b   1.000
_cell.length_c   1.000
_cell.angle_alpha   90.00
_cell.angle_beta   90.00
_cell.angle_gamma   90.00
#
_symmetry.space_group_name_H-M   'P 1'
#
loop_
_entity.id
_entity.type
_entity.pdbx_description
1 polymer ?
#
loop_
_entity_poly.entity_id
_entity_poly.type
_entity_poly.pdbx_seq_one_letter_code
_entity_poly.pdbx_strand_id
1 'polypeptide(L)'
;MASRSTLRFLLAALPVFEASELCHAGDAACAARSSALLQHGARQSRADDESLYADESLYGAGMAPICKDAADFLPEREMWAYCDFYGHGAVLPDETTCNDQEGCYGGTGWCHCEGREGCLAVGGYWFAQTCTMEVEMFSQEQREMLHMADSTGSCLDLEANGMKAADIVSWPATKCCASFPATICDKDLTPQTPCMHDEDFEHNKSMWAWCDTYEAAPSEHECNSKGCEGNEWHCHCETKEGCLAVGGRWEEYQCWQDLQYMSTEVHKGISIAKSQHSCDDIAVWHSPLEYSVDWLGSSCCSSGQSVCQALGGGGHSHHHHTAAGR
;
A
#
# COMPACT_ATOMS: atom_id res chain seq x y z
N MET A 1 -38.58 -40.36 21.66
CA MET A 1 -39.45 -40.04 20.50
C MET A 1 -38.83 -38.83 19.82
N ALA A 2 -37.83 -39.04 18.97
CA ALA A 2 -37.96 -39.29 17.53
C ALA A 2 -38.46 -38.03 16.77
N SER A 3 -37.54 -37.27 16.18
CA SER A 3 -37.53 -37.08 14.72
C SER A 3 -36.19 -36.50 14.28
N ARG A 4 -35.51 -37.24 13.42
CA ARG A 4 -34.29 -36.86 12.70
C ARG A 4 -34.73 -36.20 11.40
N SER A 5 -34.28 -34.97 11.13
CA SER A 5 -34.39 -34.37 9.79
C SER A 5 -33.05 -34.47 9.08
N THR A 6 -33.03 -35.35 8.08
CA THR A 6 -31.94 -35.62 7.15
C THR A 6 -31.93 -34.53 6.08
N LEU A 7 -30.85 -33.73 6.02
CA LEU A 7 -30.62 -32.80 4.89
C LEU A 7 -29.85 -33.56 3.81
N ARG A 8 -30.46 -33.73 2.63
CA ARG A 8 -29.86 -34.36 1.45
C ARG A 8 -29.09 -33.32 0.63
N PHE A 9 -27.86 -33.67 0.28
CA PHE A 9 -27.06 -33.03 -0.76
C PHE A 9 -27.73 -33.19 -2.13
N LEU A 10 -27.85 -32.11 -2.89
CA LEU A 10 -28.14 -32.09 -4.32
C LEU A 10 -26.94 -31.45 -5.02
N LEU A 11 -26.07 -32.29 -5.58
CA LEU A 11 -25.08 -31.92 -6.58
C LEU A 11 -25.82 -31.68 -7.91
N ALA A 12 -25.84 -30.43 -8.37
CA ALA A 12 -26.25 -30.09 -9.73
C ALA A 12 -25.00 -30.14 -10.63
N ALA A 13 -25.00 -31.08 -11.57
CA ALA A 13 -24.03 -31.14 -12.65
C ALA A 13 -24.36 -30.05 -13.70
N LEU A 14 -23.38 -29.21 -14.02
CA LEU A 14 -23.44 -28.28 -15.15
C LEU A 14 -23.03 -29.02 -16.44
N PRO A 15 -23.72 -28.79 -17.58
CA PRO A 15 -23.33 -29.37 -18.86
C PRO A 15 -22.13 -28.62 -19.45
N VAL A 16 -21.14 -29.40 -19.90
CA VAL A 16 -20.05 -28.98 -20.79
C VAL A 16 -20.68 -28.66 -22.15
N PHE A 17 -20.58 -27.41 -22.58
CA PHE A 17 -20.95 -27.02 -23.94
C PHE A 17 -19.85 -27.47 -24.92
N GLU A 18 -20.19 -28.42 -25.79
CA GLU A 18 -19.40 -28.82 -26.95
C GLU A 18 -19.39 -27.69 -27.99
N ALA A 19 -18.23 -27.08 -28.21
CA ALA A 19 -17.98 -26.18 -29.33
C ALA A 19 -17.70 -27.00 -30.60
N SER A 20 -18.73 -27.64 -31.16
CA SER A 20 -18.60 -28.39 -32.41
C SER A 20 -19.85 -28.34 -33.28
N GLU A 21 -20.35 -27.15 -33.59
CA GLU A 21 -21.30 -26.96 -34.70
C GLU A 21 -21.02 -25.63 -35.40
N LEU A 22 -20.03 -25.61 -36.31
CA LEU A 22 -19.88 -24.57 -37.35
C LEU A 22 -18.81 -24.95 -38.40
N CYS A 23 -18.93 -26.13 -39.02
CA CYS A 23 -18.43 -26.32 -40.40
C CYS A 23 -19.46 -27.20 -41.13
N HIS A 24 -20.13 -26.65 -42.14
CA HIS A 24 -20.97 -27.44 -43.04
C HIS A 24 -20.11 -28.36 -43.92
N ALA A 25 -20.59 -29.58 -44.13
CA ALA A 25 -19.93 -30.58 -44.96
C ALA A 25 -19.74 -30.06 -46.40
N GLY A 26 -18.50 -29.89 -46.82
CA GLY A 26 -18.15 -29.55 -48.21
C GLY A 26 -16.99 -28.56 -48.37
N ASP A 27 -16.54 -27.92 -47.29
CA ASP A 27 -15.53 -26.86 -47.41
C ASP A 27 -14.10 -27.38 -47.10
N ALA A 28 -13.34 -27.70 -48.15
CA ALA A 28 -11.95 -28.15 -48.04
C ALA A 28 -11.03 -27.11 -47.36
N ALA A 29 -11.48 -25.87 -47.22
CA ALA A 29 -10.78 -24.80 -46.52
C ALA A 29 -10.89 -24.87 -44.97
N CYS A 30 -11.95 -25.47 -44.39
CA CYS A 30 -12.09 -25.66 -42.92
C CYS A 30 -11.05 -26.68 -42.39
N ALA A 31 -10.78 -27.75 -43.17
CA ALA A 31 -9.89 -28.85 -42.76
C ALA A 31 -8.40 -28.46 -42.75
N ALA A 32 -7.98 -27.52 -43.61
CA ALA A 32 -6.60 -27.04 -43.67
C ALA A 32 -6.24 -26.10 -42.49
N ARG A 33 -7.21 -25.31 -42.00
CA ARG A 33 -6.99 -24.41 -40.85
C ARG A 33 -6.94 -25.13 -39.50
N SER A 34 -7.71 -26.21 -39.36
CA SER A 34 -7.71 -27.03 -38.15
C SER A 34 -6.40 -27.83 -37.96
N SER A 35 -5.80 -28.28 -39.07
CA SER A 35 -4.51 -28.98 -39.05
C SER A 35 -3.32 -28.05 -38.79
N ALA A 36 -3.40 -26.76 -39.17
CA ALA A 36 -2.35 -25.77 -38.90
C ALA A 36 -2.32 -25.32 -37.42
N LEU A 37 -3.48 -25.27 -36.76
CA LEU A 37 -3.59 -24.95 -35.33
C LEU A 37 -3.10 -26.10 -34.44
N LEU A 38 -3.34 -27.35 -34.82
CA LEU A 38 -2.83 -28.51 -34.07
C LEU A 38 -1.32 -28.75 -34.24
N GLN A 39 -0.71 -28.29 -35.35
CA GLN A 39 0.74 -28.40 -35.55
C GLN A 39 1.56 -27.27 -34.92
N HIS A 40 0.95 -26.10 -34.65
CA HIS A 40 1.60 -25.05 -33.86
C HIS A 40 1.58 -25.33 -32.34
N GLY A 41 0.64 -26.14 -31.85
CA GLY A 41 0.61 -26.58 -30.45
C GLY A 41 1.51 -27.77 -30.10
N ALA A 42 2.04 -28.50 -31.09
CA ALA A 42 2.77 -29.76 -30.87
C ALA A 42 4.29 -29.67 -31.13
N ARG A 43 4.83 -28.48 -31.40
CA ARG A 43 6.28 -28.26 -31.68
C ARG A 43 7.04 -27.49 -30.60
N GLN A 44 6.43 -27.26 -29.45
CA GLN A 44 7.05 -26.60 -28.29
C GLN A 44 7.17 -27.55 -27.08
N SER A 45 7.25 -28.86 -27.32
CA SER A 45 7.44 -29.88 -26.29
C SER A 45 8.58 -30.81 -26.69
N ARG A 46 9.82 -30.30 -26.63
CA ARG A 46 11.05 -31.09 -26.49
C ARG A 46 12.26 -30.18 -26.26
N ALA A 47 12.42 -29.78 -25.02
CA ALA A 47 13.72 -29.63 -24.37
C ALA A 47 13.54 -30.18 -22.96
N ASP A 48 13.99 -31.42 -22.78
CA ASP A 48 13.97 -32.16 -21.53
C ASP A 48 15.09 -31.59 -20.62
N ASP A 49 14.79 -30.68 -19.68
CA ASP A 49 15.57 -30.48 -18.42
C ASP A 49 14.90 -29.53 -17.38
N GLU A 50 13.59 -29.63 -17.14
CA GLU A 50 12.86 -28.65 -16.30
C GLU A 50 11.94 -29.30 -15.23
N SER A 51 12.46 -30.22 -14.41
CA SER A 51 11.65 -30.87 -13.35
C SER A 51 12.21 -30.78 -11.93
N LEU A 52 13.01 -29.75 -11.62
CA LEU A 52 13.59 -29.58 -10.27
C LEU A 52 13.01 -28.42 -9.44
N TYR A 53 12.03 -27.68 -9.96
CA TYR A 53 11.34 -26.60 -9.22
C TYR A 53 9.81 -26.66 -9.30
N ALA A 54 9.26 -27.86 -9.48
CA ALA A 54 7.86 -28.11 -9.12
C ALA A 54 7.75 -28.32 -7.60
N ASP A 55 8.36 -27.43 -6.83
CA ASP A 55 8.03 -27.29 -5.42
C ASP A 55 6.69 -26.55 -5.44
N GLU A 56 5.64 -27.19 -4.93
CA GLU A 56 4.36 -26.55 -4.68
C GLU A 56 4.62 -25.44 -3.66
N SER A 57 4.99 -24.26 -4.16
CA SER A 57 5.16 -23.05 -3.38
C SER A 57 3.97 -22.93 -2.45
N LEU A 58 4.24 -22.77 -1.15
CA LEU A 58 3.23 -22.53 -0.10
C LEU A 58 2.32 -21.33 -0.44
N TYR A 59 2.73 -20.48 -1.38
CA TYR A 59 1.97 -19.36 -1.91
C TYR A 59 0.98 -19.76 -3.03
N GLY A 60 0.82 -21.04 -3.36
CA GLY A 60 0.22 -21.48 -4.62
C GLY A 60 1.19 -21.29 -5.78
N ALA A 61 1.09 -22.13 -6.81
CA ALA A 61 1.99 -22.06 -7.95
C ALA A 61 1.94 -20.68 -8.62
N GLY A 62 2.95 -19.83 -8.38
CA GLY A 62 3.19 -18.58 -9.12
C GLY A 62 3.07 -17.26 -8.35
N MET A 63 2.72 -17.24 -7.05
CA MET A 63 2.73 -15.98 -6.29
C MET A 63 4.14 -15.64 -5.80
N ALA A 64 4.58 -14.40 -6.06
CA ALA A 64 5.88 -13.93 -5.61
C ALA A 64 5.89 -13.69 -4.10
N PRO A 65 6.90 -14.22 -3.37
CA PRO A 65 6.96 -14.03 -1.94
C PRO A 65 7.41 -12.58 -1.67
N ILE A 66 6.61 -11.81 -0.95
CA ILE A 66 6.97 -10.44 -0.49
C ILE A 66 7.05 -10.33 1.04
N CYS A 67 6.37 -11.24 1.74
CA CYS A 67 6.33 -11.29 3.20
C CYS A 67 7.38 -12.25 3.75
N LYS A 68 7.71 -12.11 5.03
CA LYS A 68 8.63 -13.02 5.73
C LYS A 68 8.27 -14.49 5.48
N ASP A 69 6.99 -14.82 5.66
CA ASP A 69 6.41 -16.14 5.49
C ASP A 69 5.09 -16.07 4.70
N ALA A 70 4.70 -17.17 4.04
CA ALA A 70 3.45 -17.23 3.27
C ALA A 70 2.20 -17.00 4.11
N ALA A 71 2.25 -17.43 5.37
CA ALA A 71 1.16 -17.24 6.32
C ALA A 71 0.93 -15.76 6.70
N ASP A 72 1.90 -14.89 6.46
CA ASP A 72 1.79 -13.46 6.76
C ASP A 72 1.17 -12.67 5.61
N PHE A 73 1.02 -13.28 4.42
CA PHE A 73 0.43 -12.61 3.27
C PHE A 73 -1.08 -12.46 3.43
N LEU A 74 -1.57 -11.23 3.22
CA LEU A 74 -2.98 -10.85 3.37
C LEU A 74 -3.62 -10.63 1.98
N PRO A 75 -4.00 -11.70 1.26
CA PRO A 75 -4.35 -11.64 -0.16
C PRO A 75 -5.50 -10.67 -0.49
N GLU A 76 -6.52 -10.63 0.37
CA GLU A 76 -7.74 -9.83 0.18
C GLU A 76 -7.63 -8.40 0.72
N ARG A 77 -6.49 -8.03 1.32
CA ARG A 77 -6.33 -6.67 1.86
C ARG A 77 -6.22 -5.68 0.70
N GLU A 78 -7.00 -4.60 0.80
CA GLU A 78 -6.92 -3.49 -0.16
C GLU A 78 -5.55 -2.81 -0.02
N MET A 79 -4.80 -2.77 -1.11
CA MET A 79 -3.50 -2.12 -1.16
C MET A 79 -3.66 -0.65 -1.56
N TRP A 80 -4.52 -0.39 -2.54
CA TRP A 80 -5.11 0.90 -2.85
C TRP A 80 -6.50 0.71 -3.44
N ALA A 81 -7.31 1.75 -3.33
CA ALA A 81 -8.63 1.78 -3.90
C ALA A 81 -9.00 3.20 -4.32
N TYR A 82 -9.93 3.32 -5.24
CA TYR A 82 -10.50 4.60 -5.65
C TYR A 82 -11.94 4.43 -6.12
N CYS A 83 -12.69 5.52 -6.07
CA CYS A 83 -14.01 5.59 -6.66
C CYS A 83 -13.92 6.00 -8.13
N ASP A 84 -14.38 5.13 -9.03
CA ASP A 84 -14.39 5.36 -10.48
C ASP A 84 -15.77 5.85 -10.95
N PHE A 85 -15.79 7.02 -11.60
CA PHE A 85 -16.96 7.60 -12.25
C PHE A 85 -16.90 7.55 -13.79
N TYR A 86 -15.83 7.02 -14.35
CA TYR A 86 -15.57 6.94 -15.79
C TYR A 86 -15.71 5.51 -16.34
N GLY A 87 -15.74 4.51 -15.46
CA GLY A 87 -15.99 3.11 -15.79
C GLY A 87 -17.38 2.84 -16.39
N HIS A 88 -17.56 1.64 -16.93
CA HIS A 88 -18.78 1.25 -17.65
C HIS A 88 -20.02 1.27 -16.75
N GLY A 89 -20.80 2.35 -16.87
CA GLY A 89 -22.10 2.51 -16.20
C GLY A 89 -22.09 3.43 -14.98
N ALA A 90 -20.92 3.94 -14.57
CA ALA A 90 -20.85 4.96 -13.55
C ALA A 90 -21.34 6.31 -14.11
N VAL A 91 -22.05 7.08 -13.29
CA VAL A 91 -22.50 8.43 -13.62
C VAL A 91 -21.85 9.36 -12.62
N LEU A 92 -21.10 10.35 -13.11
CA LEU A 92 -20.54 11.36 -12.25
C LEU A 92 -21.68 12.14 -11.57
N PRO A 93 -21.80 12.11 -10.23
CA PRO A 93 -22.82 12.84 -9.49
C PRO A 93 -22.61 14.35 -9.66
N ASP A 94 -23.68 15.13 -9.47
CA ASP A 94 -23.52 16.57 -9.27
C ASP A 94 -22.85 16.86 -7.91
N GLU A 95 -22.35 18.09 -7.76
CA GLU A 95 -21.62 18.54 -6.57
C GLU A 95 -22.43 18.33 -5.29
N THR A 96 -23.73 18.62 -5.32
CA THR A 96 -24.62 18.42 -4.17
C THR A 96 -24.74 16.94 -3.79
N THR A 97 -24.98 16.06 -4.77
CA THR A 97 -25.10 14.62 -4.52
C THR A 97 -23.78 14.03 -3.99
N CYS A 98 -22.64 14.50 -4.49
CA CYS A 98 -21.33 14.06 -4.03
C CYS A 98 -21.09 14.47 -2.57
N ASN A 99 -21.28 15.75 -2.26
CA ASN A 99 -21.01 16.32 -0.93
C ASN A 99 -22.06 15.94 0.14
N ASP A 100 -23.24 15.44 -0.28
CA ASP A 100 -24.26 14.93 0.64
C ASP A 100 -23.92 13.54 1.23
N GLN A 101 -22.89 12.85 0.70
CA GLN A 101 -22.48 11.53 1.21
C GLN A 101 -21.24 11.61 2.09
N GLU A 102 -21.31 10.94 3.24
CA GLU A 102 -20.20 10.87 4.19
C GLU A 102 -18.94 10.27 3.54
N GLY A 103 -17.81 10.95 3.68
CA GLY A 103 -16.53 10.53 3.11
C GLY A 103 -16.42 10.76 1.59
N CYS A 104 -17.35 11.50 0.99
CA CYS A 104 -17.25 11.98 -0.38
C CYS A 104 -17.15 13.51 -0.44
N TYR A 105 -16.36 14.01 -1.37
CA TYR A 105 -16.21 15.44 -1.62
C TYR A 105 -15.92 15.69 -3.11
N GLY A 106 -16.49 16.74 -3.66
CA GLY A 106 -16.44 17.01 -5.09
C GLY A 106 -16.74 18.46 -5.43
N GLY A 107 -16.54 18.78 -6.70
CA GLY A 107 -16.84 20.08 -7.28
C GLY A 107 -17.40 19.92 -8.69
N THR A 108 -17.54 21.03 -9.40
CA THR A 108 -18.02 21.00 -10.78
C THR A 108 -17.12 20.11 -11.65
N GLY A 109 -17.62 18.92 -12.01
CA GLY A 109 -16.96 17.98 -12.93
C GLY A 109 -16.07 16.92 -12.28
N TRP A 110 -16.07 16.77 -10.95
CA TRP A 110 -15.36 15.69 -10.27
C TRP A 110 -16.01 15.35 -8.90
N CYS A 111 -15.84 14.10 -8.47
CA CYS A 111 -16.22 13.61 -7.16
C CYS A 111 -15.15 12.63 -6.68
N HIS A 112 -14.74 12.75 -5.43
CA HIS A 112 -13.81 11.84 -4.75
C HIS A 112 -14.53 11.22 -3.57
N CYS A 113 -14.30 9.94 -3.33
CA CYS A 113 -14.80 9.26 -2.13
C CYS A 113 -13.68 8.45 -1.52
N GLU A 114 -13.45 8.64 -0.22
CA GLU A 114 -12.40 7.95 0.55
C GLU A 114 -12.76 6.48 0.83
N GLY A 115 -14.05 6.13 0.74
CA GLY A 115 -14.57 4.83 1.11
C GLY A 115 -15.55 4.23 0.11
N ARG A 116 -15.62 2.89 0.13
CA ARG A 116 -16.52 2.08 -0.69
C ARG A 116 -17.99 2.46 -0.51
N GLU A 117 -18.44 2.65 0.73
CA GLU A 117 -19.86 2.92 1.01
C GLU A 117 -20.30 4.25 0.40
N GLY A 118 -19.55 5.33 0.63
CA GLY A 118 -19.78 6.64 0.01
C GLY A 118 -19.74 6.56 -1.52
N CYS A 119 -18.70 5.90 -2.07
CA CYS A 119 -18.56 5.72 -3.52
C CYS A 119 -19.79 5.06 -4.17
N LEU A 120 -20.27 3.96 -3.58
CA LEU A 120 -21.46 3.26 -4.08
C LEU A 120 -22.75 4.08 -3.87
N ALA A 121 -22.83 4.86 -2.79
CA ALA A 121 -23.98 5.70 -2.49
C ALA A 121 -24.18 6.83 -3.51
N VAL A 122 -23.09 7.40 -4.04
CA VAL A 122 -23.14 8.41 -5.11
C VAL A 122 -23.22 7.83 -6.52
N GLY A 123 -23.38 6.51 -6.66
CA GLY A 123 -23.48 5.82 -7.95
C GLY A 123 -22.14 5.61 -8.66
N GLY A 124 -21.02 5.77 -7.95
CA GLY A 124 -19.70 5.42 -8.44
C GLY A 124 -19.43 3.91 -8.37
N TYR A 125 -18.32 3.49 -8.98
CA TYR A 125 -17.82 2.12 -8.89
C TYR A 125 -16.57 2.07 -8.01
N TRP A 126 -16.62 1.30 -6.92
CA TRP A 126 -15.44 1.11 -6.07
C TRP A 126 -14.46 0.13 -6.72
N PHE A 127 -13.34 0.66 -7.19
CA PHE A 127 -12.22 -0.15 -7.66
C PHE A 127 -11.24 -0.33 -6.51
N ALA A 128 -11.01 -1.58 -6.11
CA ALA A 128 -10.01 -1.93 -5.11
C ALA A 128 -8.99 -2.90 -5.70
N GLN A 129 -7.72 -2.52 -5.64
CA GLN A 129 -6.60 -3.40 -5.93
C GLN A 129 -6.23 -4.16 -4.66
N THR A 130 -6.44 -5.48 -4.66
CA THR A 130 -6.04 -6.32 -3.54
C THR A 130 -4.55 -6.66 -3.62
N CYS A 131 -3.99 -7.11 -2.50
CA CYS A 131 -2.62 -7.60 -2.44
C CYS A 131 -2.34 -8.73 -3.44
N THR A 132 -3.28 -9.66 -3.64
CA THR A 132 -3.13 -10.70 -4.67
C THR A 132 -3.09 -10.10 -6.07
N MET A 133 -4.01 -9.18 -6.40
CA MET A 133 -4.04 -8.55 -7.71
C MET A 133 -2.73 -7.81 -8.01
N GLU A 134 -2.13 -7.16 -7.02
CA GLU A 134 -0.84 -6.48 -7.21
C GLU A 134 0.30 -7.43 -7.51
N VAL A 135 0.45 -8.47 -6.69
CA VAL A 135 1.56 -9.41 -6.84
C VAL A 135 1.45 -10.20 -8.14
N GLU A 136 0.22 -10.43 -8.64
CA GLU A 136 -0.02 -11.03 -9.96
C GLU A 136 0.44 -10.12 -11.12
N MET A 137 0.46 -8.81 -10.93
CA MET A 137 0.94 -7.85 -11.94
C MET A 137 2.46 -7.80 -12.07
N PHE A 138 3.22 -8.43 -11.16
CA PHE A 138 4.67 -8.50 -11.29
C PHE A 138 5.08 -9.21 -12.58
N SER A 139 6.14 -8.73 -13.21
CA SER A 139 6.72 -9.40 -14.38
C SER A 139 7.27 -10.77 -13.98
N GLN A 140 7.44 -11.67 -14.96
CA GLN A 140 8.04 -12.98 -14.69
C GLN A 140 9.44 -12.84 -14.06
N GLU A 141 10.25 -11.91 -14.55
CA GLU A 141 11.59 -11.62 -14.04
C GLU A 141 11.54 -11.15 -12.58
N GLN A 142 10.57 -10.28 -12.23
CA GLN A 142 10.37 -9.87 -10.84
C GLN A 142 9.98 -11.06 -9.96
N ARG A 143 9.06 -11.92 -10.40
CA ARG A 143 8.68 -13.11 -9.62
C ARG A 143 9.87 -14.05 -9.39
N GLU A 144 10.66 -14.33 -10.43
CA GLU A 144 11.86 -15.18 -10.34
C GLU A 144 12.90 -14.60 -9.39
N MET A 145 13.14 -13.28 -9.47
CA MET A 145 14.03 -12.56 -8.56
C MET A 145 13.56 -12.67 -7.10
N LEU A 146 12.26 -12.54 -6.83
CA LEU A 146 11.73 -12.65 -5.46
C LEU A 146 11.76 -14.10 -4.94
N HIS A 147 11.54 -15.10 -5.79
CA HIS A 147 11.78 -16.50 -5.41
C HIS A 147 13.27 -16.76 -5.09
N MET A 148 14.18 -16.15 -5.86
CA MET A 148 15.60 -16.22 -5.56
C MET A 148 15.90 -15.59 -4.20
N ALA A 149 15.35 -14.39 -3.92
CA ALA A 149 15.50 -13.71 -2.64
C ALA A 149 15.00 -14.55 -1.45
N ASP A 150 13.86 -15.22 -1.62
CA ASP A 150 13.30 -16.11 -0.59
C ASP A 150 14.22 -17.32 -0.34
N SER A 151 14.76 -17.92 -1.41
CA SER A 151 15.66 -19.07 -1.32
C SER A 151 17.02 -18.75 -0.69
N THR A 152 17.54 -17.55 -0.93
CA THR A 152 18.82 -17.08 -0.37
C THR A 152 18.64 -16.43 1.00
N GLY A 153 17.39 -16.07 1.36
CA GLY A 153 17.06 -15.31 2.56
C GLY A 153 17.56 -13.87 2.50
N SER A 154 17.78 -13.30 1.31
CA SER A 154 18.31 -11.95 1.13
C SER A 154 17.98 -11.37 -0.24
N CYS A 155 17.69 -10.06 -0.27
CA CYS A 155 17.49 -9.28 -1.48
C CYS A 155 18.77 -8.59 -2.00
N LEU A 156 19.92 -8.86 -1.38
CA LEU A 156 21.18 -8.21 -1.74
C LEU A 156 21.57 -8.52 -3.19
N ASP A 157 21.90 -7.48 -3.95
CA ASP A 157 22.35 -7.54 -5.35
C ASP A 157 21.34 -8.17 -6.34
N LEU A 158 20.07 -8.30 -5.94
CA LEU A 158 19.00 -8.76 -6.81
C LEU A 158 18.30 -7.58 -7.48
N GLU A 159 18.20 -7.64 -8.80
CA GLU A 159 17.57 -6.61 -9.63
C GLU A 159 16.78 -7.25 -10.77
N ALA A 160 15.62 -6.68 -11.08
CA ALA A 160 14.79 -7.06 -12.22
C ALA A 160 14.27 -5.78 -12.90
N ASN A 161 14.40 -5.68 -14.22
CA ASN A 161 13.97 -4.50 -14.99
C ASN A 161 14.51 -3.15 -14.44
N GLY A 162 15.73 -3.10 -13.92
CA GLY A 162 16.32 -1.86 -13.38
C GLY A 162 15.90 -1.53 -11.95
N MET A 163 15.12 -2.38 -11.29
CA MET A 163 14.62 -2.17 -9.93
C MET A 163 15.18 -3.22 -8.98
N LYS A 164 15.66 -2.81 -7.81
CA LYS A 164 16.17 -3.73 -6.79
C LYS A 164 15.03 -4.50 -6.15
N ALA A 165 15.31 -5.73 -5.71
CA ALA A 165 14.32 -6.54 -4.99
C ALA A 165 13.76 -5.84 -3.75
N ALA A 166 14.59 -5.13 -2.98
CA ALA A 166 14.15 -4.37 -1.81
C ALA A 166 13.13 -3.27 -2.16
N ASP A 167 13.33 -2.57 -3.28
CA ASP A 167 12.42 -1.51 -3.73
C ASP A 167 11.06 -2.07 -4.15
N ILE A 168 11.07 -3.21 -4.87
CA ILE A 168 9.86 -3.91 -5.31
C ILE A 168 9.04 -4.43 -4.11
N VAL A 169 9.71 -4.90 -3.06
CA VAL A 169 9.07 -5.48 -1.87
C VAL A 169 8.59 -4.41 -0.89
N SER A 170 9.31 -3.28 -0.76
CA SER A 170 9.12 -2.32 0.32
C SER A 170 7.68 -1.82 0.44
N TRP A 171 7.12 -1.25 -0.63
CA TRP A 171 5.78 -0.66 -0.55
C TRP A 171 4.66 -1.72 -0.45
N PRO A 172 4.61 -2.77 -1.28
CA PRO A 172 3.58 -3.82 -1.13
C PRO A 172 3.60 -4.48 0.24
N ALA A 173 4.78 -4.72 0.83
CA ALA A 173 4.87 -5.37 2.14
C ALA A 173 4.21 -4.57 3.27
N THR A 174 4.28 -3.22 3.23
CA THR A 174 3.64 -2.35 4.25
C THR A 174 2.12 -2.56 4.34
N LYS A 175 1.50 -2.95 3.22
CA LYS A 175 0.05 -3.19 3.14
C LYS A 175 -0.30 -4.66 3.24
N CYS A 176 0.50 -5.52 2.63
CA CYS A 176 0.15 -6.90 2.36
C CYS A 176 0.72 -7.92 3.33
N CYS A 177 1.65 -7.53 4.20
CA CYS A 177 2.29 -8.44 5.15
C CYS A 177 1.89 -8.14 6.59
N ALA A 178 1.33 -9.14 7.28
CA ALA A 178 1.05 -9.06 8.71
C ALA A 178 2.32 -8.94 9.57
N SER A 179 3.46 -9.41 9.04
CA SER A 179 4.77 -9.38 9.70
C SER A 179 5.61 -8.15 9.41
N PHE A 180 5.09 -7.18 8.63
CA PHE A 180 5.80 -5.93 8.34
C PHE A 180 6.29 -5.28 9.65
N PRO A 181 7.57 -4.84 9.75
CA PRO A 181 8.51 -4.58 8.66
C PRO A 181 9.36 -5.77 8.19
N ALA A 182 9.15 -6.97 8.75
CA ALA A 182 9.80 -8.17 8.24
C ALA A 182 9.27 -8.51 6.84
N THR A 183 10.20 -8.77 5.92
CA THR A 183 9.89 -9.12 4.53
C THR A 183 10.75 -10.32 4.11
N ILE A 184 10.63 -10.76 2.86
CA ILE A 184 11.56 -11.76 2.30
C ILE A 184 13.03 -11.29 2.32
N CYS A 185 13.28 -9.99 2.31
CA CYS A 185 14.62 -9.41 2.23
C CYS A 185 15.33 -9.39 3.60
N ASP A 186 14.55 -9.30 4.68
CA ASP A 186 15.02 -9.16 6.05
C ASP A 186 14.01 -9.83 7.00
N LYS A 187 14.01 -11.17 6.99
CA LYS A 187 13.01 -12.00 7.70
C LYS A 187 13.01 -11.82 9.22
N ASP A 188 14.14 -11.39 9.80
CA ASP A 188 14.29 -11.22 11.25
C ASP A 188 14.14 -9.77 11.71
N LEU A 189 13.81 -8.85 10.80
CA LEU A 189 13.60 -7.45 11.18
C LEU A 189 12.36 -7.33 12.06
N THR A 190 12.48 -6.55 13.12
CA THR A 190 11.36 -6.26 14.03
C THR A 190 10.98 -4.79 13.92
N PRO A 191 9.71 -4.43 14.23
CA PRO A 191 9.32 -3.04 14.37
C PRO A 191 10.27 -2.32 15.32
N GLN A 192 10.73 -1.15 14.90
CA GLN A 192 11.61 -0.26 15.67
C GLN A 192 10.90 1.07 15.85
N THR A 193 10.99 1.66 17.04
CA THR A 193 10.52 3.04 17.29
C THR A 193 11.64 4.03 16.97
N PRO A 194 11.33 5.30 16.64
CA PRO A 194 12.35 6.35 16.47
C PRO A 194 13.03 6.75 17.79
N CYS A 195 12.66 6.15 18.91
CA CYS A 195 13.17 6.47 20.24
C CYS A 195 14.38 5.60 20.60
N MET A 196 15.20 6.07 21.54
CA MET A 196 16.34 5.29 22.05
C MET A 196 15.86 4.00 22.72
N HIS A 197 14.78 4.09 23.51
CA HIS A 197 14.12 2.98 24.17
C HIS A 197 12.68 2.88 23.67
N ASP A 198 12.18 1.66 23.45
CA ASP A 198 10.84 1.49 22.87
C ASP A 198 9.73 1.88 23.85
N GLU A 199 9.99 1.76 25.16
CA GLU A 199 9.11 2.24 26.23
C GLU A 199 8.93 3.77 26.26
N ASP A 200 9.82 4.53 25.61
CA ASP A 200 9.71 5.99 25.50
C ASP A 200 8.78 6.43 24.36
N PHE A 201 8.31 5.49 23.53
CA PHE A 201 7.42 5.81 22.43
C PHE A 201 5.99 6.05 22.91
N GLU A 202 5.51 7.28 22.75
CA GLU A 202 4.18 7.72 23.15
C GLU A 202 3.14 7.34 22.07
N HIS A 203 2.80 6.05 21.99
CA HIS A 203 1.96 5.45 20.94
C HIS A 203 0.73 6.28 20.53
N ASN A 204 -0.05 6.76 21.50
CA ASN A 204 -1.31 7.48 21.27
C ASN A 204 -1.16 9.02 21.27
N LYS A 205 0.07 9.54 21.30
CA LYS A 205 0.28 10.98 21.26
C LYS A 205 0.01 11.50 19.86
N SER A 206 -0.72 12.60 19.81
CA SER A 206 -0.96 13.37 18.59
C SER A 206 0.37 13.97 18.13
N MET A 207 0.81 13.58 16.94
CA MET A 207 2.04 14.11 16.35
C MET A 207 1.75 15.37 15.54
N TRP A 208 0.73 15.31 14.70
CA TRP A 208 0.27 16.43 13.91
C TRP A 208 -1.24 16.31 13.74
N ALA A 209 -1.86 17.45 13.50
CA ALA A 209 -3.27 17.53 13.21
C ALA A 209 -3.48 18.67 12.23
N TRP A 210 -4.53 18.56 11.43
CA TRP A 210 -4.88 19.60 10.48
C TRP A 210 -6.39 19.71 10.37
N CYS A 211 -6.82 20.91 9.96
CA CYS A 211 -8.20 21.13 9.60
C CYS A 211 -8.36 20.99 8.10
N ASP A 212 -9.19 20.05 7.69
CA ASP A 212 -9.63 19.89 6.32
C ASP A 212 -10.91 20.72 6.10
N THR A 213 -10.83 21.74 5.23
CA THR A 213 -11.96 22.61 4.88
C THR A 213 -12.33 22.50 3.39
N TYR A 214 -12.04 21.38 2.73
CA TYR A 214 -12.18 21.26 1.27
C TYR A 214 -13.64 21.32 0.75
N GLU A 215 -14.65 21.10 1.59
CA GLU A 215 -16.07 21.08 1.17
C GLU A 215 -16.59 22.46 0.72
N ALA A 216 -16.08 23.54 1.33
CA ALA A 216 -16.18 24.91 0.85
C ALA A 216 -15.28 25.78 1.74
N ALA A 217 -14.20 26.34 1.19
CA ALA A 217 -13.35 27.24 1.97
C ALA A 217 -14.21 28.40 2.48
N PRO A 218 -14.37 28.57 3.81
CA PRO A 218 -15.14 29.68 4.35
C PRO A 218 -14.49 30.99 3.88
N SER A 219 -15.28 32.06 3.80
CA SER A 219 -14.68 33.37 3.52
C SER A 219 -13.58 33.68 4.53
N GLU A 220 -12.54 34.41 4.12
CA GLU A 220 -11.46 34.84 5.04
C GLU A 220 -12.03 35.46 6.34
N HIS A 221 -13.09 36.27 6.21
CA HIS A 221 -13.78 36.85 7.35
C HIS A 221 -14.41 35.81 8.28
N GLU A 222 -15.10 34.82 7.72
CA GLU A 222 -15.72 33.73 8.49
C GLU A 222 -14.66 32.88 9.19
N CYS A 223 -13.62 32.47 8.46
CA CYS A 223 -12.47 31.74 9.01
C CYS A 223 -11.86 32.48 10.21
N ASN A 224 -11.49 33.76 10.02
CA ASN A 224 -10.87 34.58 11.05
C ASN A 224 -11.82 34.80 12.25
N SER A 225 -13.14 34.88 12.01
CA SER A 225 -14.14 35.05 13.07
C SER A 225 -14.26 33.84 14.01
N LYS A 226 -13.81 32.66 13.58
CA LYS A 226 -13.80 31.43 14.37
C LYS A 226 -12.47 31.14 15.06
N GLY A 227 -11.51 32.06 14.98
CA GLY A 227 -10.18 31.90 15.57
C GLY A 227 -9.22 31.05 14.74
N CYS A 228 -9.46 30.98 13.43
CA CYS A 228 -8.57 30.36 12.44
C CYS A 228 -7.89 31.46 11.59
N GLU A 229 -6.93 31.09 10.75
CA GLU A 229 -6.26 31.98 9.80
C GLU A 229 -6.68 31.67 8.36
N GLY A 230 -7.45 32.57 7.76
CA GLY A 230 -7.99 32.42 6.40
C GLY A 230 -7.23 33.19 5.34
N ASN A 231 -7.31 32.71 4.11
CA ASN A 231 -7.09 33.49 2.89
C ASN A 231 -8.17 33.16 1.85
N GLU A 232 -8.03 33.65 0.61
CA GLU A 232 -9.04 33.44 -0.44
C GLU A 232 -9.18 31.97 -0.89
N TRP A 233 -8.26 31.08 -0.51
CA TRP A 233 -8.22 29.67 -0.91
C TRP A 233 -8.34 28.68 0.25
N HIS A 234 -7.97 29.07 1.47
CA HIS A 234 -7.77 28.16 2.59
C HIS A 234 -8.17 28.77 3.93
N CYS A 235 -8.60 27.93 4.87
CA CYS A 235 -8.80 28.28 6.27
C CYS A 235 -7.97 27.34 7.15
N HIS A 236 -6.95 27.88 7.82
CA HIS A 236 -6.06 27.11 8.68
C HIS A 236 -6.48 27.26 10.15
N CYS A 237 -6.88 26.16 10.80
CA CYS A 237 -7.23 26.15 12.21
C CYS A 237 -6.18 25.35 13.00
N GLU A 238 -5.60 25.95 14.04
CA GLU A 238 -4.67 25.26 14.95
C GLU A 238 -5.39 24.36 15.98
N THR A 239 -6.71 24.51 16.13
CA THR A 239 -7.50 23.78 17.13
C THR A 239 -8.66 23.02 16.51
N LYS A 240 -8.99 21.89 17.13
CA LYS A 240 -10.17 21.08 16.78
C LYS A 240 -11.45 21.89 16.87
N GLU A 241 -11.62 22.67 17.92
CA GLU A 241 -12.80 23.49 18.14
C GLU A 241 -12.96 24.54 17.04
N GLY A 242 -11.87 25.22 16.66
CA GLY A 242 -11.88 26.19 15.55
C GLY A 242 -12.22 25.52 14.22
N CYS A 243 -11.62 24.37 13.95
CA CYS A 243 -11.87 23.60 12.73
C CYS A 243 -13.35 23.20 12.58
N LEU A 244 -13.92 22.60 13.62
CA LEU A 244 -15.34 22.23 13.61
C LEU A 244 -16.26 23.47 13.53
N ALA A 245 -15.84 24.62 14.07
CA ALA A 245 -16.63 25.84 14.05
C ALA A 245 -16.70 26.53 12.68
N VAL A 246 -15.75 26.26 11.78
CA VAL A 246 -15.80 26.65 10.36
C VAL A 246 -16.41 25.57 9.46
N GLY A 247 -16.93 24.50 10.05
CA GLY A 247 -17.49 23.37 9.31
C GLY A 247 -16.43 22.42 8.72
N GLY A 248 -15.17 22.55 9.11
CA GLY A 248 -14.09 21.65 8.67
C GLY A 248 -14.09 20.32 9.42
N ARG A 249 -13.35 19.35 8.87
CA ARG A 249 -13.05 18.05 9.46
C ARG A 249 -11.68 18.10 10.14
N TRP A 250 -11.66 17.80 11.44
CA TRP A 250 -10.41 17.73 12.19
C TRP A 250 -9.77 16.35 12.05
N GLU A 251 -8.63 16.31 11.38
CA GLU A 251 -7.83 15.11 11.24
C GLU A 251 -6.67 15.16 12.22
N GLU A 252 -6.53 14.10 13.02
CA GLU A 252 -5.49 13.97 14.02
C GLU A 252 -4.69 12.70 13.74
N TYR A 253 -3.38 12.87 13.56
CA TYR A 253 -2.45 11.78 13.32
C TYR A 253 -1.68 11.47 14.60
N GLN A 254 -1.79 10.22 15.04
CA GLN A 254 -1.11 9.70 16.21
C GLN A 254 0.21 9.04 15.82
N CYS A 255 1.15 9.02 16.75
CA CYS A 255 2.50 8.48 16.55
C CYS A 255 2.53 7.05 15.96
N TRP A 256 1.63 6.18 16.40
CA TRP A 256 1.55 4.80 15.88
C TRP A 256 1.16 4.75 14.39
N GLN A 257 0.40 5.74 13.90
CA GLN A 257 -0.03 5.75 12.51
C GLN A 257 1.14 6.01 11.58
N ASP A 258 2.10 6.85 11.93
CA ASP A 258 3.30 7.04 11.12
C ASP A 258 4.29 5.87 11.23
N LEU A 259 4.32 5.19 12.38
CA LEU A 259 5.14 3.99 12.55
C LEU A 259 4.78 2.89 11.54
N GLN A 260 3.50 2.78 11.16
CA GLN A 260 3.03 1.79 10.19
C GLN A 260 3.47 2.10 8.74
N TYR A 261 3.88 3.33 8.46
CA TYR A 261 4.36 3.79 7.15
C TYR A 261 5.88 3.88 7.06
N MET A 262 6.58 3.71 8.18
CA MET A 262 8.02 3.69 8.21
C MET A 262 8.55 2.49 7.43
N SER A 263 9.49 2.73 6.52
CA SER A 263 9.97 1.66 5.65
C SER A 263 10.82 0.62 6.39
N THR A 264 10.94 -0.56 5.79
CA THR A 264 11.90 -1.59 6.21
C THR A 264 13.32 -1.02 6.35
N GLU A 265 13.78 -0.16 5.43
CA GLU A 265 15.10 0.48 5.50
C GLU A 265 15.26 1.34 6.75
N VAL A 266 14.25 2.11 7.12
CA VAL A 266 14.30 2.96 8.32
C VAL A 266 14.31 2.10 9.58
N HIS A 267 13.46 1.08 9.67
CA HIS A 267 13.50 0.12 10.79
C HIS A 267 14.87 -0.55 10.93
N LYS A 268 15.46 -1.00 9.81
CA LYS A 268 16.79 -1.59 9.79
C LYS A 268 17.86 -0.58 10.20
N GLY A 269 17.78 0.64 9.70
CA GLY A 269 18.67 1.75 10.06
C GLY A 269 18.65 2.03 11.56
N ILE A 270 17.47 2.13 12.18
CA ILE A 270 17.34 2.31 13.64
C ILE A 270 17.97 1.14 14.41
N SER A 271 17.70 -0.11 13.97
CA SER A 271 18.29 -1.29 14.61
C SER A 271 19.81 -1.26 14.55
N ILE A 272 20.38 -0.89 13.39
CA ILE A 272 21.84 -0.74 13.22
C ILE A 272 22.35 0.38 14.15
N ALA A 273 21.67 1.53 14.17
CA ALA A 273 22.08 2.68 14.98
C ALA A 273 22.15 2.35 16.48
N LYS A 274 21.11 1.70 17.00
CA LYS A 274 21.07 1.22 18.39
C LYS A 274 22.21 0.24 18.67
N SER A 275 22.50 -0.67 17.75
CA SER A 275 23.56 -1.68 17.91
C SER A 275 24.98 -1.10 17.86
N GLN A 276 25.20 -0.09 17.02
CA GLN A 276 26.50 0.56 16.84
C GLN A 276 26.71 1.72 17.81
N HIS A 277 25.66 2.13 18.53
CA HIS A 277 25.63 3.34 19.34
C HIS A 277 26.02 4.60 18.56
N SER A 278 25.66 4.67 17.29
CA SER A 278 25.85 5.85 16.43
C SER A 278 24.85 5.84 15.26
N CYS A 279 24.48 7.02 14.77
CA CYS A 279 23.78 7.18 13.49
C CYS A 279 24.71 7.57 12.33
N ASP A 280 26.01 7.67 12.59
CA ASP A 280 27.00 8.03 11.58
C ASP A 280 27.04 6.99 10.47
N ASP A 281 27.11 7.44 9.22
CA ASP A 281 27.20 6.62 8.01
C ASP A 281 26.02 5.64 7.79
N ILE A 282 24.90 5.78 8.52
CA ILE A 282 23.67 5.03 8.27
C ILE A 282 22.79 5.81 7.30
N ALA A 283 22.61 5.28 6.09
CA ALA A 283 21.76 5.87 5.07
C ALA A 283 20.50 5.03 4.82
N VAL A 284 19.39 5.72 4.59
CA VAL A 284 18.07 5.18 4.22
C VAL A 284 17.50 6.04 3.09
N TRP A 285 16.97 5.43 2.03
CA TRP A 285 16.43 6.15 0.86
C TRP A 285 17.35 7.25 0.30
N HIS A 286 18.66 6.98 0.25
CA HIS A 286 19.70 7.92 -0.20
C HIS A 286 19.93 9.15 0.70
N SER A 287 19.45 9.12 1.94
CA SER A 287 19.60 10.19 2.93
C SER A 287 20.13 9.65 4.26
N PRO A 288 20.84 10.45 5.08
CA PRO A 288 21.14 10.06 6.45
C PRO A 288 19.89 9.64 7.24
N LEU A 289 20.00 8.62 8.09
CA LEU A 289 18.92 8.12 8.93
C LEU A 289 18.22 9.22 9.74
N GLU A 290 19.00 10.18 10.24
CA GLU A 290 18.54 11.34 11.03
C GLU A 290 17.33 12.03 10.37
N TYR A 291 17.36 12.28 9.06
CA TYR A 291 16.26 12.95 8.36
C TYR A 291 14.95 12.16 8.36
N SER A 292 15.02 10.83 8.52
CA SER A 292 13.83 9.98 8.58
C SER A 292 13.28 9.83 10.00
N VAL A 293 14.09 10.02 11.04
CA VAL A 293 13.69 9.70 12.43
C VAL A 293 13.56 10.91 13.34
N ASP A 294 14.16 12.05 13.00
CA ASP A 294 14.23 13.21 13.90
C ASP A 294 12.89 13.88 14.15
N TRP A 295 12.12 14.12 13.09
CA TRP A 295 10.80 14.72 13.24
C TRP A 295 9.85 13.82 14.04
N LEU A 296 9.79 12.53 13.69
CA LEU A 296 8.97 11.55 14.40
C LEU A 296 9.45 11.39 15.86
N GLY A 297 10.76 11.32 16.09
CA GLY A 297 11.33 11.19 17.43
C GLY A 297 11.06 12.40 18.33
N SER A 298 11.22 13.62 17.81
CA SER A 298 10.93 14.84 18.56
C SER A 298 9.46 14.97 18.96
N SER A 299 8.57 14.41 18.15
CA SER A 299 7.13 14.45 18.39
C SER A 299 6.65 13.30 19.26
N CYS A 300 7.19 12.09 19.06
CA CYS A 300 6.64 10.84 19.59
C CYS A 300 7.43 10.19 20.71
N CYS A 301 8.65 10.65 21.00
CA CYS A 301 9.41 10.15 22.15
C CYS A 301 9.16 11.02 23.38
N SER A 302 9.05 10.38 24.54
CA SER A 302 8.89 11.04 25.84
C SER A 302 10.02 12.04 26.14
N SER A 303 11.22 11.78 25.61
CA SER A 303 12.40 12.64 25.70
C SER A 303 12.35 13.88 24.81
N GLY A 304 11.45 13.91 23.82
CA GLY A 304 11.47 14.88 22.72
C GLY A 304 12.69 14.73 21.81
N GLN A 305 13.34 13.56 21.82
CA GLN A 305 14.54 13.27 21.02
C GLN A 305 14.39 11.95 20.27
N SER A 306 14.84 11.93 19.01
CA SER A 306 15.02 10.70 18.25
C SER A 306 16.22 9.88 18.76
N VAL A 307 16.33 8.64 18.27
CA VAL A 307 17.50 7.77 18.48
C VAL A 307 18.79 8.43 18.01
N CYS A 308 18.77 9.17 16.88
CA CYS A 308 19.95 9.83 16.37
C CYS A 308 20.33 11.06 17.19
N GLN A 309 19.36 11.83 17.67
CA GLN A 309 19.62 12.95 18.58
C GLN A 309 20.14 12.46 19.95
N ALA A 310 19.64 11.34 20.45
CA ALA A 310 20.09 10.74 21.70
C ALA A 310 21.51 10.16 21.61
N LEU A 311 21.87 9.53 20.48
CA LEU A 311 23.21 8.97 20.24
C LEU A 311 24.23 10.04 19.82
N GLY A 312 23.78 11.08 19.12
CA GLY A 312 24.58 12.13 18.50
C GLY A 312 24.49 13.50 19.18
N GLY A 313 24.12 13.56 20.48
CA GLY A 313 23.91 14.77 21.30
C GLY A 313 25.10 15.72 21.49
N GLY A 314 25.98 15.85 20.49
CA GLY A 314 27.10 16.76 20.42
C GLY A 314 27.38 17.28 19.01
N GLY A 315 26.49 18.09 18.43
CA GLY A 315 26.97 19.26 17.68
C GLY A 315 26.92 19.27 16.15
N HIS A 316 25.93 18.65 15.52
CA HIS A 316 25.53 19.09 14.17
C HIS A 316 24.31 20.00 14.27
N SER A 317 24.56 21.22 14.78
CA SER A 317 23.71 22.38 14.49
C SER A 317 23.56 22.44 12.97
N HIS A 318 22.37 22.11 12.46
CA HIS A 318 21.98 22.45 11.11
C HIS A 318 22.22 23.94 10.91
N HIS A 319 23.36 24.28 10.32
CA HIS A 319 23.54 25.57 9.70
C HIS A 319 22.52 25.60 8.57
N HIS A 320 21.34 26.14 8.86
CA HIS A 320 20.50 26.74 7.85
C HIS A 320 21.42 27.66 7.06
N HIS A 321 21.75 27.26 5.84
CA HIS A 321 22.33 28.14 4.85
C HIS A 321 21.26 29.19 4.54
N THR A 322 21.17 30.24 5.36
CA THR A 322 20.60 31.51 4.95
C THR A 322 21.42 31.95 3.76
N ALA A 323 20.84 31.81 2.57
CA ALA A 323 21.36 32.38 1.34
C ALA A 323 21.59 33.88 1.58
N ALA A 324 22.85 34.27 1.68
CA ALA A 324 23.24 35.66 1.67
C ALA A 324 22.89 36.21 0.28
N GLY A 325 21.85 37.05 0.24
CA GLY A 325 21.51 37.83 -0.94
C GLY A 325 22.71 38.65 -1.40
N ARG A 326 22.94 38.62 -2.72
CA ARG A 326 23.69 39.65 -3.45
C ARG A 326 22.71 40.59 -4.11
#